data_AF-A0AA88P9Y6-F1
#
_entry.id   AF-A0AA88P9Y6-F1
#
_cell.length_a   1.000
_cell.length_b   1.000
_cell.length_c   1.000
_cell.angle_alpha   90.00
_cell.angle_beta   90.00
_cell.angle_gamma   90.00
#
_symmetry.space_group_name_H-M   'P 1'
#
loop_
_entity.id
_entity.type
_entity.pdbx_description
1 polymer ?
#
loop_
_entity_poly.entity_id
_entity_poly.type
_entity_poly.pdbx_seq_one_letter_code
_entity_poly.pdbx_strand_id
1 'polypeptide(L)'
;MRLILEPKVFTVVKNYNEEYTGDVQNGDIFIVQHHKWSIDAGVYCAEDTRIIRLKKKFFISTEVQKVNVHTFTRGNRFAVYRKKGGIPHSFRENVNEAMSRGPEYSLSRYNCIEFVMDLLEVDLKPTVQDCINIGLGTKPRGFKVVKKFSDSYPGNAKLGDLFIVESAMSEIGYHHAGVCCCESGQEIIHFTPLYPGSFGISAAVSSLSTSCQGLVSKVNVKGFTHSKFAVYRKKTGISDSFQRRVTEAMIQSPKYQLLHYNCIHFALELFYGDLEARNFSSLNVFM
;
A
#
# COMPACT_ATOMS: atom_id res chain seq x y z
N MET A 1 -11.11 -9.24 16.98
CA MET A 1 -10.67 -8.52 15.78
C MET A 1 -11.27 -9.19 14.55
N ARG A 2 -12.29 -8.59 13.93
CA ARG A 2 -12.87 -9.08 12.67
C ARG A 2 -12.11 -8.36 11.56
N LEU A 3 -11.09 -8.99 10.97
CA LEU A 3 -10.61 -8.52 9.65
C LEU A 3 -11.71 -8.83 8.67
N ILE A 4 -12.60 -7.87 8.50
CA ILE A 4 -13.61 -7.94 7.46
C ILE A 4 -12.88 -7.48 6.21
N LEU A 5 -12.35 -8.44 5.47
CA LEU A 5 -12.05 -8.21 4.06
C LEU A 5 -13.30 -7.60 3.43
N GLU A 6 -13.15 -6.51 2.67
CA GLU A 6 -14.28 -5.69 2.25
C GLU A 6 -15.37 -6.56 1.60
N PRO A 7 -16.61 -6.60 2.12
CA PRO A 7 -17.65 -7.52 1.62
C PRO A 7 -18.03 -7.25 0.16
N LYS A 8 -17.71 -6.06 -0.36
CA LYS A 8 -17.85 -5.71 -1.77
C LYS A 8 -16.82 -6.41 -2.66
N VAL A 9 -15.65 -6.75 -2.12
CA VAL A 9 -14.52 -7.37 -2.84
C VAL A 9 -14.43 -8.87 -2.59
N PHE A 10 -14.86 -9.35 -1.42
CA PHE A 10 -14.71 -10.75 -1.04
C PHE A 10 -16.03 -11.42 -0.65
N THR A 11 -16.16 -12.69 -1.00
CA THR A 11 -17.20 -13.59 -0.51
C THR A 11 -16.60 -14.47 0.59
N VAL A 12 -17.33 -14.67 1.68
CA VAL A 12 -16.94 -15.64 2.71
C VAL A 12 -17.27 -17.04 2.19
N VAL A 13 -16.24 -17.89 2.07
CA VAL A 13 -16.40 -19.31 1.71
C VAL A 13 -16.59 -20.14 2.98
N LYS A 14 -15.87 -19.78 4.05
CA LYS A 14 -15.93 -20.43 5.35
C LYS A 14 -15.72 -19.42 6.47
N ASN A 15 -16.57 -19.47 7.49
CA ASN A 15 -16.40 -18.73 8.73
C ASN A 15 -15.50 -19.47 9.74
N TYR A 16 -14.99 -18.73 10.73
CA TYR A 16 -14.12 -19.26 11.79
C TYR A 16 -14.69 -20.43 12.59
N ASN A 17 -16.03 -20.52 12.70
CA ASN A 17 -16.73 -21.49 13.52
C ASN A 17 -17.26 -22.70 12.72
N GLU A 18 -17.12 -22.67 11.40
CA GLU A 18 -17.58 -23.76 10.52
C GLU A 18 -16.50 -24.84 10.40
N GLU A 19 -16.93 -26.09 10.18
CA GLU A 19 -16.03 -27.18 9.82
C GLU A 19 -15.44 -26.95 8.42
N TYR A 20 -14.22 -27.43 8.19
CA TYR A 20 -13.55 -27.29 6.92
C TYR A 20 -13.90 -28.48 6.01
N THR A 21 -14.69 -28.23 4.97
CA THR A 21 -15.17 -29.27 4.03
C THR A 21 -14.21 -29.52 2.86
N GLY A 22 -13.12 -28.76 2.72
CA GLY A 22 -12.12 -28.94 1.66
C GLY A 22 -12.47 -28.33 0.30
N ASP A 23 -13.59 -27.62 0.16
CA ASP A 23 -13.97 -26.91 -1.08
C ASP A 23 -13.19 -25.59 -1.26
N VAL A 24 -11.89 -25.74 -1.52
CA VAL A 24 -10.97 -24.61 -1.72
C VAL A 24 -10.55 -24.49 -3.17
N GLN A 25 -10.55 -23.25 -3.64
CA GLN A 25 -10.24 -22.90 -5.01
C GLN A 25 -8.93 -22.11 -5.06
N ASN A 26 -8.29 -22.16 -6.23
CA ASN A 26 -7.10 -21.37 -6.48
C ASN A 26 -7.37 -19.88 -6.20
N GLY A 27 -6.53 -19.25 -5.39
CA GLY A 27 -6.71 -17.87 -4.94
C GLY A 27 -7.53 -17.66 -3.67
N ASP A 28 -8.06 -18.72 -3.06
CA ASP A 28 -8.76 -18.58 -1.78
C ASP A 28 -7.80 -18.11 -0.69
N ILE A 29 -8.25 -17.10 0.06
CA ILE A 29 -7.51 -16.48 1.15
C ILE A 29 -7.86 -17.20 2.45
N PHE A 30 -6.85 -17.74 3.10
CA PHE A 30 -6.97 -18.27 4.44
C PHE A 30 -6.52 -17.19 5.44
N ILE A 31 -7.36 -16.91 6.43
CA ILE A 31 -6.99 -16.07 7.58
C ILE A 31 -7.11 -16.91 8.84
N VAL A 32 -5.96 -17.20 9.46
CA VAL A 32 -5.85 -18.02 10.67
C VAL A 32 -5.69 -17.10 11.88
N GLN A 33 -6.43 -17.38 12.94
CA GLN A 33 -6.25 -16.70 14.22
C GLN A 33 -5.50 -17.64 15.18
N HIS A 34 -4.23 -17.36 15.45
CA HIS A 34 -3.40 -18.22 16.33
C HIS A 34 -3.66 -17.92 17.82
N HIS A 35 -3.65 -16.65 18.21
CA HIS A 35 -3.96 -16.18 19.57
C HIS A 35 -4.77 -14.87 19.47
N LYS A 36 -5.23 -14.30 20.61
CA LYS A 36 -6.08 -13.08 20.62
C LYS A 36 -5.55 -11.93 19.74
N TRP A 37 -4.24 -11.84 19.55
CA TRP A 37 -3.55 -10.70 18.93
C TRP A 37 -2.81 -11.01 17.63
N SER A 38 -2.77 -12.28 17.19
CA SER A 38 -1.95 -12.68 16.04
C SER A 38 -2.79 -13.35 14.96
N ILE A 39 -2.71 -12.78 13.77
CA ILE A 39 -3.31 -13.28 12.53
C ILE A 39 -2.21 -13.75 11.59
N ASP A 40 -2.45 -14.84 10.88
CA ASP A 40 -1.65 -15.22 9.71
C ASP A 40 -2.57 -15.26 8.48
N ALA A 41 -2.03 -14.89 7.33
CA ALA A 41 -2.78 -14.84 6.09
C ALA A 41 -1.96 -15.44 4.94
N GLY A 42 -2.63 -16.20 4.09
CA GLY A 42 -2.04 -16.82 2.93
C GLY A 42 -3.06 -17.11 1.87
N VAL A 43 -2.59 -17.32 0.65
CA VAL A 43 -3.42 -17.62 -0.52
C VAL A 43 -3.19 -19.05 -0.97
N TYR A 44 -4.25 -19.78 -1.25
CA TYR A 44 -4.18 -21.14 -1.75
C TYR A 44 -3.78 -21.16 -3.23
N CYS A 45 -2.73 -21.92 -3.54
CA CYS A 45 -2.26 -22.20 -4.88
C CYS A 45 -2.63 -23.64 -5.24
N ALA A 46 -3.58 -23.82 -6.16
CA ALA A 46 -4.08 -25.14 -6.54
C ALA A 46 -3.02 -26.01 -7.23
N GLU A 47 -2.15 -25.42 -8.05
CA GLU A 47 -1.05 -26.14 -8.74
C GLU A 47 -0.11 -26.81 -7.74
N ASP A 48 0.18 -26.15 -6.63
CA ASP A 48 1.08 -26.65 -5.59
C ASP A 48 0.34 -27.41 -4.48
N THR A 49 -1.00 -27.36 -4.46
CA THR A 49 -1.86 -27.76 -3.32
C THR A 49 -1.43 -27.14 -1.97
N ARG A 50 -0.86 -25.93 -2.01
CA ARG A 50 -0.21 -25.27 -0.87
C ARG A 50 -0.69 -23.84 -0.69
N ILE A 51 -0.61 -23.36 0.54
CA ILE A 51 -0.77 -21.95 0.90
C ILE A 51 0.55 -21.23 0.68
N ILE A 52 0.50 -20.13 -0.07
CA ILE A 52 1.58 -19.16 -0.18
C ILE A 52 1.36 -18.10 0.91
N ARG A 53 2.35 -17.90 1.78
CA ARG A 53 2.26 -16.92 2.87
C ARG A 53 3.52 -16.11 3.01
N LEU A 54 3.39 -14.97 3.70
CA LEU A 54 4.51 -14.20 4.18
C LEU A 54 4.79 -14.49 5.66
N LYS A 55 5.94 -15.09 5.97
CA LYS A 55 6.36 -15.35 7.35
C LYS A 55 7.38 -14.31 7.80
N LYS A 56 7.11 -13.62 8.91
CA LYS A 56 8.12 -12.81 9.60
C LYS A 56 9.16 -13.73 10.27
N LYS A 57 10.44 -13.50 10.00
CA LYS A 57 11.60 -14.04 10.72
C LYS A 57 12.02 -13.03 11.81
N PHE A 58 12.93 -13.44 12.70
CA PHE A 58 13.38 -12.59 13.80
C PHE A 58 13.94 -11.24 13.33
N PHE A 59 13.70 -10.21 14.15
CA PHE A 59 14.17 -8.82 14.11
C PHE A 59 13.85 -7.92 12.91
N ILE A 60 13.83 -8.38 11.65
CA ILE A 60 13.47 -7.50 10.49
C ILE A 60 13.25 -8.24 9.17
N SER A 61 13.47 -9.56 9.07
CA SER A 61 13.37 -10.27 7.79
C SER A 61 12.01 -10.95 7.60
N THR A 62 11.59 -11.12 6.35
CA THR A 62 10.43 -11.93 5.98
C THR A 62 10.82 -12.94 4.92
N GLU A 63 10.10 -14.04 4.89
CA GLU A 63 10.28 -15.08 3.89
C GLU A 63 8.92 -15.47 3.33
N VAL A 64 8.85 -15.60 2.00
CA VAL A 64 7.67 -16.17 1.36
C VAL A 64 7.81 -17.70 1.40
N GLN A 65 6.79 -18.38 1.91
CA GLN A 65 6.79 -19.82 2.09
C GLN A 65 5.60 -20.47 1.39
N LYS A 66 5.82 -21.66 0.84
CA LYS A 66 4.74 -22.60 0.49
C LYS A 66 4.56 -23.59 1.63
N VAL A 67 3.35 -23.68 2.19
CA VAL A 67 3.03 -24.59 3.29
C VAL A 67 1.72 -25.32 3.03
N ASN A 68 1.57 -26.56 3.49
CA ASN A 68 0.31 -27.27 3.37
C ASN A 68 -0.76 -26.62 4.27
N VAL A 69 -2.04 -26.76 3.90
CA VAL A 69 -3.18 -26.17 4.64
C VAL A 69 -3.14 -26.56 6.12
N HIS A 70 -2.93 -27.84 6.43
CA HIS A 70 -2.82 -28.33 7.81
C HIS A 70 -1.70 -27.64 8.61
N THR A 71 -0.52 -27.47 8.00
CA THR A 71 0.63 -26.80 8.62
C THR A 71 0.39 -25.30 8.80
N PHE A 72 -0.35 -24.68 7.88
CA PHE A 72 -0.70 -23.26 7.95
C PHE A 72 -1.68 -23.00 9.10
N THR A 73 -2.76 -23.78 9.19
CA THR A 73 -3.81 -23.59 10.20
C THR A 73 -3.38 -24.08 11.58
N ARG A 74 -2.58 -25.14 11.67
CA ARG A 74 -2.13 -25.77 12.93
C ARG A 74 -3.30 -26.10 13.87
N GLY A 75 -4.45 -26.49 13.32
CA GLY A 75 -5.68 -26.75 14.09
C GLY A 75 -6.35 -25.51 14.70
N ASN A 76 -5.85 -24.30 14.43
CA ASN A 76 -6.49 -23.07 14.91
C ASN A 76 -7.74 -22.73 14.10
N ARG A 77 -8.59 -21.87 14.66
CA ARG A 77 -9.75 -21.33 13.94
C ARG A 77 -9.28 -20.46 12.77
N PHE A 78 -9.90 -20.65 11.62
CA PHE A 78 -9.61 -19.89 10.41
C PHE A 78 -10.86 -19.65 9.58
N ALA A 79 -10.84 -18.57 8.81
CA ALA A 79 -11.82 -18.26 7.79
C ALA A 79 -11.20 -18.34 6.40
N VAL A 80 -12.04 -18.61 5.41
CA VAL A 80 -11.66 -18.66 3.99
C VAL A 80 -12.49 -17.63 3.24
N TYR A 81 -11.81 -16.79 2.46
CA TYR A 81 -12.42 -15.74 1.64
C TYR A 81 -12.03 -15.91 0.18
N ARG A 82 -12.97 -15.63 -0.71
CA ARG A 82 -12.77 -15.69 -2.16
C ARG A 82 -12.96 -14.31 -2.76
N LYS A 83 -12.00 -13.87 -3.56
CA LYS A 83 -12.09 -12.61 -4.28
C LYS A 83 -13.23 -12.68 -5.31
N LYS A 84 -14.16 -11.73 -5.25
CA LYS A 84 -15.22 -11.57 -6.25
C LYS A 84 -14.58 -11.17 -7.60
N GLY A 85 -15.12 -11.74 -8.68
CA GLY A 85 -14.52 -11.61 -10.01
C GLY A 85 -13.29 -12.52 -10.24
N GLY A 86 -12.96 -13.42 -9.30
CA GLY A 86 -11.91 -14.41 -9.47
C GLY A 86 -10.48 -13.90 -9.27
N ILE A 87 -9.53 -14.78 -9.55
CA ILE A 87 -8.09 -14.49 -9.49
C ILE A 87 -7.61 -13.70 -10.71
N PRO A 88 -6.64 -12.80 -10.56
CA PRO A 88 -6.06 -12.10 -11.71
C PRO A 88 -5.30 -13.09 -12.61
N HIS A 89 -5.26 -12.82 -13.93
CA HIS A 89 -4.50 -13.64 -14.89
C HIS A 89 -3.00 -13.68 -14.55
N SER A 90 -2.47 -12.62 -13.96
CA SER A 90 -1.09 -12.50 -13.47
C SER A 90 -0.84 -13.21 -12.14
N PHE A 91 -1.83 -13.90 -11.54
CA PHE A 91 -1.69 -14.49 -10.20
C PHE A 91 -0.46 -15.41 -10.10
N ARG A 92 -0.25 -16.27 -11.11
CA ARG A 92 0.90 -17.20 -11.14
C ARG A 92 2.23 -16.47 -11.22
N GLU A 93 2.30 -15.43 -12.05
CA GLU A 93 3.50 -14.59 -12.19
C GLU A 93 3.79 -13.84 -10.89
N ASN A 94 2.77 -13.26 -10.26
CA ASN A 94 2.87 -12.58 -8.96
C ASN A 94 3.40 -13.54 -7.87
N VAL A 95 2.91 -14.79 -7.83
CA VAL A 95 3.41 -15.82 -6.90
C VAL A 95 4.87 -16.16 -7.18
N ASN A 96 5.24 -16.39 -8.43
CA ASN A 96 6.61 -16.73 -8.81
C ASN A 96 7.59 -15.60 -8.50
N GLU A 97 7.21 -14.35 -8.78
CA GLU A 97 8.00 -13.17 -8.44
C GLU A 97 8.18 -13.06 -6.92
N ALA A 98 7.10 -13.17 -6.15
CA ALA A 98 7.15 -13.14 -4.70
C ALA A 98 8.05 -14.25 -4.10
N MET A 99 7.96 -15.47 -4.63
CA MET A 99 8.77 -16.61 -4.18
C MET A 99 10.27 -16.44 -4.51
N SER A 100 10.59 -15.79 -5.62
CA SER A 100 11.99 -15.64 -6.07
C SER A 100 12.72 -14.48 -5.41
N ARG A 101 12.03 -13.36 -5.16
CA ARG A 101 12.67 -12.11 -4.69
C ARG A 101 12.28 -11.71 -3.27
N GLY A 102 11.25 -12.33 -2.70
CA GLY A 102 10.61 -11.85 -1.48
C GLY A 102 9.91 -10.49 -1.68
N PRO A 103 9.27 -9.93 -0.65
CA PRO A 103 8.64 -8.63 -0.77
C PRO A 103 9.66 -7.49 -0.76
N GLU A 104 9.38 -6.46 -1.54
CA GLU A 104 10.38 -5.47 -1.97
C GLU A 104 10.48 -4.20 -1.08
N TYR A 105 10.04 -4.23 0.19
CA TYR A 105 9.86 -3.02 1.02
C TYR A 105 9.90 -3.24 2.53
N SER A 106 9.80 -2.18 3.33
CA SER A 106 9.99 -2.18 4.79
C SER A 106 9.17 -3.28 5.51
N LEU A 107 9.89 -4.30 5.96
CA LEU A 107 9.37 -5.58 6.45
C LEU A 107 8.75 -5.50 7.85
N SER A 108 9.03 -4.43 8.60
CA SER A 108 8.41 -4.21 9.91
C SER A 108 6.92 -3.87 9.78
N ARG A 109 6.54 -3.13 8.72
CA ARG A 109 5.18 -2.61 8.50
C ARG A 109 4.38 -3.35 7.41
N TYR A 110 5.06 -4.04 6.51
CA TYR A 110 4.39 -4.98 5.61
C TYR A 110 3.94 -6.25 6.36
N ASN A 111 2.72 -6.69 6.12
CA ASN A 111 2.14 -7.84 6.80
C ASN A 111 1.57 -8.86 5.81
N CYS A 112 1.18 -10.02 6.33
CA CYS A 112 0.68 -11.14 5.54
C CYS A 112 -0.64 -10.83 4.79
N ILE A 113 -1.47 -9.92 5.29
CA ILE A 113 -2.71 -9.51 4.61
C ILE A 113 -2.37 -8.68 3.38
N GLU A 114 -1.56 -7.64 3.54
CA GLU A 114 -1.09 -6.80 2.44
C GLU A 114 -0.43 -7.65 1.35
N PHE A 115 0.34 -8.66 1.74
CA PHE A 115 0.94 -9.63 0.84
C PHE A 115 -0.06 -10.40 -0.01
N VAL A 116 -1.11 -10.93 0.62
CA VAL A 116 -2.15 -11.64 -0.10
C VAL A 116 -2.91 -10.70 -1.05
N MET A 117 -3.18 -9.46 -0.62
CA MET A 117 -3.83 -8.46 -1.47
C MET A 117 -3.00 -8.13 -2.71
N ASP A 118 -1.68 -8.03 -2.56
CA ASP A 118 -0.76 -7.75 -3.67
C ASP A 118 -0.71 -8.89 -4.69
N LEU A 119 -0.70 -10.15 -4.24
CA LEU A 119 -0.75 -11.32 -5.11
C LEU A 119 -2.05 -11.36 -5.94
N LEU A 120 -3.15 -10.97 -5.32
CA LEU A 120 -4.49 -10.97 -5.91
C LEU A 120 -4.87 -9.66 -6.62
N GLU A 121 -3.94 -8.71 -6.70
CA GLU A 121 -4.12 -7.39 -7.35
C GLU A 121 -5.34 -6.63 -6.85
N VAL A 122 -5.55 -6.68 -5.54
CA VAL A 122 -6.66 -6.00 -4.89
C VAL A 122 -6.36 -4.50 -4.80
N ASP A 123 -7.08 -3.72 -5.60
CA ASP A 123 -6.98 -2.26 -5.67
C ASP A 123 -8.07 -1.62 -4.79
N LEU A 124 -7.72 -1.31 -3.54
CA LEU A 124 -8.61 -0.65 -2.59
C LEU A 124 -8.20 0.82 -2.42
N LYS A 125 -9.21 1.67 -2.24
CA LYS A 125 -9.01 3.08 -1.88
C LYS A 125 -8.16 3.17 -0.61
N PRO A 126 -7.01 3.86 -0.63
CA PRO A 126 -6.12 4.01 0.52
C PRO A 126 -6.81 4.75 1.68
N THR A 127 -6.37 4.45 2.89
CA THR A 127 -6.73 5.17 4.12
C THR A 127 -5.63 6.16 4.51
N VAL A 128 -5.92 7.05 5.46
CA VAL A 128 -4.91 7.94 6.06
C VAL A 128 -3.75 7.13 6.65
N GLN A 129 -4.04 5.98 7.29
CA GLN A 129 -3.00 5.11 7.84
C GLN A 129 -2.10 4.51 6.77
N ASP A 130 -2.66 4.18 5.60
CA ASP A 130 -1.87 3.70 4.45
C ASP A 130 -0.93 4.80 3.96
N CYS A 131 -1.40 6.05 3.90
CA CYS A 131 -0.57 7.19 3.51
C CYS A 131 0.64 7.38 4.45
N ILE A 132 0.42 7.23 5.77
CA ILE A 132 1.50 7.27 6.77
C ILE A 132 2.49 6.11 6.53
N ASN A 133 1.99 4.89 6.34
CA ASN A 133 2.84 3.72 6.12
C ASN A 133 3.67 3.86 4.83
N ILE A 134 3.09 4.38 3.76
CA ILE A 134 3.77 4.61 2.49
C ILE A 134 4.87 5.66 2.65
N GLY A 135 4.58 6.76 3.36
CA GLY A 135 5.60 7.74 3.72
C GLY A 135 6.75 7.12 4.52
N LEU A 136 6.53 6.03 5.25
CA LEU A 136 7.54 5.30 6.01
C LEU A 136 8.13 4.11 5.25
N GLY A 137 7.94 4.06 3.93
CA GLY A 137 8.60 3.12 3.03
C GLY A 137 7.84 1.84 2.74
N THR A 138 6.52 1.77 3.00
CA THR A 138 5.69 0.69 2.45
C THR A 138 5.29 0.96 1.01
N LYS A 139 5.22 -0.09 0.19
CA LYS A 139 4.68 0.01 -1.16
C LYS A 139 3.17 0.35 -1.14
N PRO A 140 2.68 1.24 -2.01
CA PRO A 140 1.25 1.49 -2.17
C PRO A 140 0.52 0.28 -2.79
N ARG A 141 -0.55 -0.21 -2.14
CA ARG A 141 -1.41 -1.29 -2.65
C ARG A 141 -2.00 -0.96 -4.00
N GLY A 142 -2.14 -1.96 -4.87
CA GLY A 142 -2.69 -1.78 -6.22
C GLY A 142 -1.71 -1.17 -7.22
N PHE A 143 -0.48 -0.87 -6.81
CA PHE A 143 0.59 -0.43 -7.71
C PHE A 143 1.60 -1.55 -7.95
N LYS A 144 2.23 -1.55 -9.13
CA LYS A 144 3.43 -2.35 -9.43
C LYS A 144 4.67 -1.47 -9.30
N VAL A 145 5.79 -2.10 -8.95
CA VAL A 145 7.09 -1.43 -8.90
C VAL A 145 7.60 -1.28 -10.34
N VAL A 146 7.91 -0.04 -10.72
CA VAL A 146 8.58 0.26 -12.00
C VAL A 146 10.07 0.45 -11.78
N LYS A 147 10.43 1.14 -10.70
CA LYS A 147 11.82 1.36 -10.29
C LYS A 147 11.93 1.38 -8.78
N LYS A 148 12.97 0.72 -8.25
CA LYS A 148 13.32 0.73 -6.82
C LYS A 148 14.22 1.92 -6.53
N PHE A 149 14.24 2.35 -5.26
CA PHE A 149 15.10 3.41 -4.72
C PHE A 149 16.48 3.40 -5.38
N SER A 150 16.64 4.33 -6.32
CA SER A 150 17.79 4.42 -7.20
C SER A 150 18.08 5.89 -7.46
N ASP A 151 19.35 6.18 -7.68
CA ASP A 151 19.83 7.54 -7.94
C ASP A 151 19.82 7.91 -9.42
N SER A 152 19.39 7.00 -10.31
CA SER A 152 19.43 7.21 -11.76
C SER A 152 18.04 7.28 -12.38
N TYR A 153 17.63 8.46 -12.85
CA TYR A 153 16.38 8.59 -13.61
C TYR A 153 16.58 8.22 -15.09
N PRO A 154 15.94 7.15 -15.61
CA PRO A 154 16.16 6.67 -16.97
C PRO A 154 15.35 7.45 -18.04
N GLY A 155 14.59 8.48 -17.67
CA GLY A 155 13.88 9.32 -18.65
C GLY A 155 12.54 8.77 -19.16
N ASN A 156 11.96 7.77 -18.51
CA ASN A 156 10.81 7.02 -19.04
C ASN A 156 9.55 7.06 -18.17
N ALA A 157 9.37 8.11 -17.35
CA ALA A 157 8.13 8.28 -16.60
C ALA A 157 6.93 8.34 -17.54
N LYS A 158 5.83 7.78 -17.09
CA LYS A 158 4.54 7.82 -17.79
C LYS A 158 3.53 8.59 -16.96
N LEU A 159 2.51 9.10 -17.63
CA LEU A 159 1.38 9.72 -16.97
C LEU A 159 0.81 8.78 -15.89
N GLY A 160 0.65 9.30 -14.67
CA GLY A 160 0.18 8.54 -13.52
C GLY A 160 1.24 7.72 -12.79
N ASP A 161 2.51 7.83 -13.13
CA ASP A 161 3.58 7.26 -12.32
C ASP A 161 3.68 8.01 -10.98
N LEU A 162 3.58 7.26 -9.88
CA LEU A 162 3.75 7.76 -8.52
C LEU A 162 5.23 7.64 -8.13
N PHE A 163 5.83 8.79 -7.84
CA PHE A 163 7.20 8.90 -7.35
C PHE A 163 7.19 9.02 -5.83
N ILE A 164 7.99 8.19 -5.18
CA ILE A 164 8.30 8.29 -3.75
C ILE A 164 9.80 8.56 -3.63
N VAL A 165 10.16 9.70 -3.06
CA VAL A 165 11.53 10.23 -3.06
C VAL A 165 12.00 10.38 -1.60
N GLU A 166 13.25 10.01 -1.32
CA GLU A 166 13.85 10.29 -0.02
C GLU A 166 13.90 11.81 0.23
N SER A 167 13.22 12.27 1.29
CA SER A 167 13.14 13.69 1.64
C SER A 167 14.30 14.10 2.54
N ALA A 168 14.64 15.39 2.59
CA ALA A 168 15.50 15.96 3.63
C ALA A 168 14.92 15.82 5.05
N MET A 169 13.60 15.58 5.18
CA MET A 169 12.96 15.14 6.44
C MET A 169 13.23 13.65 6.77
N SER A 170 14.19 13.03 6.09
CA SER A 170 14.62 11.63 6.32
C SER A 170 15.18 11.39 7.72
N GLU A 171 15.52 12.42 8.49
CA GLU A 171 15.86 12.28 9.91
C GLU A 171 14.71 11.66 10.73
N ILE A 172 13.45 11.82 10.30
CA ILE A 172 12.27 11.10 10.85
C ILE A 172 11.79 9.97 9.94
N GLY A 173 12.51 9.64 8.87
CA GLY A 173 12.23 8.54 7.95
C GLY A 173 11.03 8.72 7.00
N TYR A 174 10.55 9.96 6.79
CA TYR A 174 9.39 10.23 5.94
C TYR A 174 9.78 10.59 4.50
N HIS A 175 9.20 9.88 3.52
CA HIS A 175 9.41 10.10 2.10
C HIS A 175 8.47 11.18 1.53
N HIS A 176 8.92 11.88 0.51
CA HIS A 176 8.11 12.81 -0.27
C HIS A 176 7.44 12.12 -1.45
N ALA A 177 6.27 12.59 -1.89
CA ALA A 177 5.58 12.04 -3.06
C ALA A 177 5.16 13.09 -4.08
N GLY A 178 5.12 12.63 -5.33
CA GLY A 178 4.62 13.37 -6.47
C GLY A 178 4.15 12.43 -7.57
N VAL A 179 3.33 12.92 -8.49
CA VAL A 179 2.77 12.13 -9.58
C VAL A 179 3.14 12.73 -10.93
N CYS A 180 3.59 11.91 -11.87
CA CYS A 180 3.77 12.36 -13.24
C CYS A 180 2.42 12.73 -13.86
N CYS A 181 2.27 13.99 -14.25
CA CYS A 181 0.98 14.56 -14.63
C CYS A 181 0.89 14.98 -16.10
N CYS A 182 1.92 14.69 -16.91
CA CYS A 182 1.96 14.99 -18.33
C CYS A 182 2.31 13.73 -19.15
N GLU A 183 1.80 13.67 -20.38
CA GLU A 183 2.04 12.56 -21.31
C GLU A 183 3.51 12.47 -21.75
N SER A 184 4.24 13.59 -21.76
CA SER A 184 5.66 13.62 -22.09
C SER A 184 6.56 13.02 -21.02
N GLY A 185 6.02 12.71 -19.83
CA GLY A 185 6.78 12.12 -18.74
C GLY A 185 7.77 13.08 -18.04
N GLN A 186 7.67 14.38 -18.28
CA GLN A 186 8.66 15.36 -17.82
C GLN A 186 8.22 16.21 -16.61
N GLU A 187 6.94 16.19 -16.25
CA GLU A 187 6.37 17.07 -15.22
C GLU A 187 5.72 16.24 -14.10
N ILE A 188 6.08 16.58 -12.86
CA ILE A 188 5.58 15.99 -11.63
C ILE A 188 4.77 17.04 -10.88
N ILE A 189 3.51 16.72 -10.55
CA ILE A 189 2.72 17.49 -9.59
C ILE A 189 2.97 16.95 -8.19
N HIS A 190 3.18 17.84 -7.22
CA HIS A 190 3.42 17.46 -5.82
C HIS A 190 2.90 18.53 -4.87
N PHE A 191 2.81 18.16 -3.59
CA PHE A 191 2.28 19.01 -2.54
C PHE A 191 3.27 19.12 -1.37
N THR A 192 3.62 20.33 -0.97
CA THR A 192 4.61 20.59 0.08
C THR A 192 4.10 21.63 1.09
N PRO A 193 4.63 21.67 2.32
CA PRO A 193 4.42 22.81 3.18
C PRO A 193 5.04 24.07 2.55
N LEU A 194 4.36 25.21 2.62
CA LEU A 194 4.88 26.49 2.10
C LEU A 194 6.12 26.95 2.88
N TYR A 195 6.21 26.60 4.17
CA TYR A 195 7.32 26.91 5.06
C TYR A 195 7.89 25.62 5.68
N PRO A 196 8.93 25.01 5.08
CA PRO A 196 9.47 23.71 5.51
C PRO A 196 10.08 23.74 6.92
N GLY A 197 10.61 24.90 7.35
CA GLY A 197 11.34 25.06 8.62
C GLY A 197 10.51 24.87 9.90
N SER A 198 9.18 24.74 9.80
CA SER A 198 8.30 24.55 10.96
C SER A 198 8.11 23.08 11.38
N PHE A 199 8.64 22.11 10.63
CA PHE A 199 8.48 20.67 10.93
C PHE A 199 9.80 19.99 11.35
N GLY A 200 10.48 20.52 12.37
CA GLY A 200 11.59 19.81 13.03
C GLY A 200 11.13 18.57 13.82
N ILE A 201 12.07 17.76 14.32
CA ILE A 201 11.78 16.53 15.10
C ILE A 201 10.83 16.80 16.28
N SER A 202 10.97 17.95 16.94
CA SER A 202 10.08 18.42 18.03
C SER A 202 8.64 18.71 17.56
N ALA A 203 8.46 19.12 16.31
CA ALA A 203 7.15 19.29 15.69
C ALA A 203 6.52 17.94 15.32
N ALA A 204 7.30 16.92 14.94
CA ALA A 204 6.80 15.58 14.66
C ALA A 204 6.25 14.87 15.93
N VAL A 205 6.88 15.07 17.10
CA VAL A 205 6.35 14.55 18.38
C VAL A 205 5.19 15.37 18.95
N SER A 206 4.98 16.62 18.50
CA SER A 206 3.81 17.44 18.84
C SER A 206 2.73 17.48 17.75
N SER A 207 2.92 16.74 16.64
CA SER A 207 2.22 16.87 15.34
C SER A 207 0.76 16.41 15.29
N LEU A 208 0.08 16.21 16.41
CA LEU A 208 -1.36 15.93 16.39
C LEU A 208 -2.20 17.13 15.90
N SER A 209 -1.65 18.36 15.81
CA SER A 209 -2.44 19.54 15.40
C SER A 209 -1.72 20.63 14.59
N THR A 210 -0.44 20.48 14.21
CA THR A 210 0.28 21.54 13.49
C THR A 210 -0.06 21.50 11.99
N SER A 211 -0.94 22.40 11.56
CA SER A 211 -1.23 22.67 10.15
C SER A 211 -0.50 23.91 9.67
N CYS A 212 0.02 23.90 8.45
CA CYS A 212 0.52 25.11 7.78
C CYS A 212 -0.12 25.28 6.40
N GLN A 213 0.13 26.40 5.73
CA GLN A 213 -0.29 26.55 4.35
C GLN A 213 0.45 25.54 3.47
N GLY A 214 -0.29 24.79 2.67
CA GLY A 214 0.29 23.90 1.67
C GLY A 214 0.44 24.60 0.32
N LEU A 215 1.36 24.10 -0.49
CA LEU A 215 1.63 24.56 -1.85
C LEU A 215 1.57 23.36 -2.80
N VAL A 216 0.68 23.45 -3.79
CA VAL A 216 0.66 22.51 -4.92
C VAL A 216 1.50 23.11 -6.04
N SER A 217 2.47 22.36 -6.54
CA SER A 217 3.37 22.81 -7.60
C SER A 217 3.67 21.73 -8.61
N LYS A 218 4.07 22.16 -9.80
CA LYS A 218 4.56 21.32 -10.88
C LYS A 218 6.05 21.58 -11.08
N VAL A 219 6.84 20.52 -11.17
CA VAL A 219 8.29 20.60 -11.37
C VAL A 219 8.74 19.61 -12.43
N ASN A 220 9.92 19.85 -13.01
CA ASN A 220 10.52 18.88 -13.91
C ASN A 220 10.89 17.60 -13.14
N VAL A 221 10.66 16.44 -13.74
CA VAL A 221 10.96 15.12 -13.15
C VAL A 221 12.41 15.01 -12.69
N LYS A 222 13.37 15.56 -13.44
CA LYS A 222 14.79 15.55 -13.05
C LYS A 222 15.05 16.34 -11.76
N GLY A 223 14.34 17.45 -11.56
CA GLY A 223 14.41 18.23 -10.32
C GLY A 223 13.72 17.52 -9.16
N PHE A 224 12.67 16.76 -9.43
CA PHE A 224 11.96 15.97 -8.41
C PHE A 224 12.79 14.78 -7.93
N THR A 225 13.52 14.12 -8.83
CA THR A 225 14.33 12.92 -8.55
C THR A 225 15.79 13.24 -8.21
N HIS A 226 16.03 14.25 -7.37
CA HIS A 226 17.39 14.69 -6.99
C HIS A 226 18.04 13.80 -5.91
N SER A 227 17.27 12.91 -5.28
CA SER A 227 17.71 11.90 -4.31
C SER A 227 17.18 10.52 -4.70
N LYS A 228 17.46 9.48 -3.90
CA LYS A 228 16.93 8.13 -4.13
C LYS A 228 15.41 8.16 -4.27
N PHE A 229 14.91 7.53 -5.32
CA PHE A 229 13.48 7.49 -5.58
C PHE A 229 13.01 6.11 -6.04
N ALA A 230 11.78 5.78 -5.67
CA ALA A 230 11.02 4.67 -6.21
C ALA A 230 9.90 5.19 -7.12
N VAL A 231 9.58 4.39 -8.15
CA VAL A 231 8.49 4.66 -9.08
C VAL A 231 7.51 3.51 -9.02
N TYR A 232 6.24 3.85 -8.80
CA TYR A 232 5.12 2.93 -8.72
C TYR A 232 4.10 3.28 -9.79
N ARG A 233 3.55 2.26 -10.45
CA ARG A 233 2.50 2.43 -11.47
C ARG A 233 1.25 1.68 -11.08
N LYS A 234 0.10 2.34 -11.10
CA LYS A 234 -1.18 1.72 -10.77
C LYS A 234 -1.46 0.56 -11.74
N LYS A 235 -1.75 -0.64 -11.21
CA LYS A 235 -1.94 -1.86 -12.02
C LYS A 235 -3.18 -1.75 -12.92
N THR A 236 -4.22 -1.11 -12.41
CA THR A 236 -5.50 -0.89 -13.11
C THR A 236 -5.48 0.30 -14.07
N GLY A 237 -4.32 0.95 -14.26
CA GLY A 237 -4.21 2.20 -15.01
C GLY A 237 -4.74 3.41 -14.23
N ILE A 238 -4.80 4.55 -14.91
CA ILE A 238 -5.37 5.79 -14.39
C ILE A 238 -6.80 5.97 -14.89
N SER A 239 -7.64 6.62 -14.09
CA SER A 239 -9.02 6.96 -14.46
C SER A 239 -9.06 8.21 -15.34
N ASP A 240 -10.05 8.32 -16.22
CA ASP A 240 -10.28 9.51 -17.07
C ASP A 240 -10.41 10.82 -16.27
N SER A 241 -10.82 10.73 -15.00
CA SER A 241 -10.90 11.88 -14.09
C SER A 241 -9.55 12.34 -13.54
N PHE A 242 -8.45 11.64 -13.83
CA PHE A 242 -7.11 11.95 -13.30
C PHE A 242 -6.67 13.36 -13.71
N GLN A 243 -6.72 13.69 -15.02
CA GLN A 243 -6.30 14.99 -15.52
C GLN A 243 -7.16 16.13 -14.95
N ARG A 244 -8.48 15.92 -14.85
CA ARG A 244 -9.38 16.89 -14.22
C ARG A 244 -8.95 17.19 -12.78
N ARG A 245 -8.64 16.15 -11.99
CA ARG A 245 -8.18 16.29 -10.60
C ARG A 245 -6.83 17.01 -10.50
N VAL A 246 -5.91 16.75 -11.43
CA VAL A 246 -4.63 17.50 -11.52
C VAL A 246 -4.91 19.00 -11.74
N THR A 247 -5.80 19.35 -12.67
CA THR A 247 -6.18 20.75 -12.92
C THR A 247 -6.84 21.40 -11.70
N GLU A 248 -7.80 20.71 -11.08
CA GLU A 248 -8.50 21.19 -9.88
C GLU A 248 -7.52 21.40 -8.71
N ALA A 249 -6.60 20.46 -8.48
CA ALA A 249 -5.60 20.53 -7.43
C ALA A 249 -4.69 21.76 -7.53
N MET A 250 -4.34 22.20 -8.74
CA MET A 250 -3.49 23.38 -8.96
C MET A 250 -4.15 24.71 -8.54
N ILE A 251 -5.48 24.74 -8.44
CA ILE A 251 -6.24 25.95 -8.06
C ILE A 251 -6.51 25.97 -6.55
N GLN A 252 -6.40 24.82 -5.90
CA GLN A 252 -6.63 24.69 -4.46
C GLN A 252 -5.41 25.14 -3.66
N SER A 253 -5.65 25.57 -2.42
CA SER A 253 -4.60 25.89 -1.45
C SER A 253 -4.89 25.22 -0.10
N PRO A 254 -4.92 23.87 -0.05
CA PRO A 254 -5.24 23.15 1.17
C PRO A 254 -4.16 23.35 2.23
N LYS A 255 -4.54 23.17 3.50
CA LYS A 255 -3.58 23.18 4.60
C LYS A 255 -2.79 21.86 4.60
N TYR A 256 -1.47 21.96 4.72
CA TYR A 256 -0.60 20.81 4.89
C TYR A 256 -0.62 20.34 6.35
N GLN A 257 -0.82 19.04 6.56
CA GLN A 257 -0.80 18.37 7.86
C GLN A 257 -0.02 17.07 7.75
N LEU A 258 1.09 16.95 8.47
CA LEU A 258 2.05 15.85 8.31
C LEU A 258 1.43 14.45 8.45
N LEU A 259 0.50 14.25 9.38
CA LEU A 259 -0.13 12.95 9.67
C LEU A 259 -1.53 12.76 9.04
N HIS A 260 -2.07 13.79 8.39
CA HIS A 260 -3.44 13.75 7.86
C HIS A 260 -3.46 14.02 6.35
N TYR A 261 -3.16 15.26 5.96
CA TYR A 261 -3.16 15.73 4.59
C TYR A 261 -1.75 16.17 4.17
N ASN A 262 -0.93 15.19 3.81
CA ASN A 262 0.48 15.36 3.42
C ASN A 262 0.67 15.07 1.91
N CYS A 263 1.93 15.06 1.46
CA CYS A 263 2.27 14.80 0.06
C CYS A 263 1.82 13.42 -0.45
N ILE A 264 1.84 12.38 0.39
CA ILE A 264 1.38 11.03 0.03
C ILE A 264 -0.14 11.02 -0.14
N HIS A 265 -0.86 11.61 0.81
CA HIS A 265 -2.32 11.70 0.79
C HIS A 265 -2.78 12.42 -0.48
N PHE A 266 -2.21 13.60 -0.74
CA PHE A 266 -2.44 14.37 -1.96
C PHE A 266 -2.20 13.54 -3.23
N ALA A 267 -1.05 12.88 -3.32
CA ALA A 267 -0.69 12.09 -4.50
C ALA A 267 -1.69 10.94 -4.74
N LEU A 268 -2.16 10.27 -3.68
CA LEU A 268 -3.13 9.19 -3.77
C LEU A 268 -4.55 9.70 -4.08
N GLU A 269 -4.92 10.89 -3.61
CA GLU A 269 -6.21 11.53 -3.94
C GLU A 269 -6.35 11.79 -5.45
N LEU A 270 -5.25 12.13 -6.14
CA LEU A 270 -5.24 12.25 -7.60
C LEU A 270 -5.63 10.94 -8.30
N PHE A 271 -5.41 9.77 -7.70
CA PHE A 271 -5.82 8.47 -8.24
C PHE A 271 -7.22 8.05 -7.80
N TYR A 272 -7.57 8.23 -6.53
CA TYR A 272 -8.78 7.64 -5.92
C TYR A 272 -9.92 8.63 -5.57
N GLY A 273 -9.65 9.93 -5.65
CA GLY A 273 -10.54 10.99 -5.20
C GLY A 273 -10.47 11.13 -3.68
N ASP A 274 -11.28 12.02 -3.12
CA ASP A 274 -11.28 12.39 -1.69
C ASP A 274 -11.09 11.19 -0.77
N LEU A 275 -9.93 11.09 -0.12
CA LEU A 275 -9.61 9.97 0.75
C LEU A 275 -10.24 10.22 2.12
N GLU A 276 -11.52 9.86 2.26
CA GLU A 276 -12.22 9.95 3.54
C GLU A 276 -11.33 9.46 4.70
N ALA A 277 -11.28 10.23 5.78
CA ALA A 277 -10.78 9.74 7.04
C ALA A 277 -11.70 8.59 7.48
N ARG A 278 -11.34 7.34 7.14
CA ARG A 278 -12.01 6.19 7.77
C ARG A 278 -11.83 6.39 9.27
N ASN A 279 -12.92 6.76 9.92
CA ASN A 279 -12.95 7.06 11.33
C ASN A 279 -12.19 5.95 12.08
N PHE A 280 -11.14 6.32 12.80
CA PHE A 280 -10.44 5.43 13.73
C PHE A 280 -11.35 4.98 14.89
N SER A 281 -12.63 5.35 14.91
CA SER A 281 -13.59 4.98 15.96
C SER A 281 -14.06 3.53 15.92
N SER A 282 -13.64 2.70 14.96
CA SER A 282 -13.83 1.23 15.04
C SER A 282 -12.55 0.46 15.42
N LEU A 283 -11.48 1.15 15.81
CA LEU A 283 -10.26 0.54 16.39
C LEU A 283 -10.13 0.83 17.89
N ASN A 284 -11.25 1.00 18.59
CA ASN A 284 -11.34 0.65 20.00
C ASN A 284 -11.83 -0.79 20.12
N VAL A 285 -10.92 -1.74 19.97
CA VAL A 285 -11.09 -3.06 20.58
C VAL A 285 -9.84 -3.33 21.42
N PHE A 286 -9.91 -2.72 22.61
CA PHE A 286 -9.24 -2.97 23.89
C PHE A 286 -8.15 -4.03 23.98
N MET A 287 -7.09 -3.67 24.72
CA MET A 287 -6.45 -4.40 25.84
C MET A 287 -6.62 -5.93 25.93
#